data_AF-A0A485LP57-F1
#
_entry.id   AF-A0A485LP57-F1
#
_cell.length_a   1.000
_cell.length_b   1.000
_cell.length_c   1.000
_cell.angle_alpha   90.00
_cell.angle_beta   90.00
_cell.angle_gamma   90.00
#
_symmetry.space_group_name_H-M   'P 1'
#
loop_
_entity.id
_entity.type
_entity.pdbx_description
1 polymer ?
#
loop_
_entity_poly.entity_id
_entity_poly.type
_entity_poly.pdbx_seq_one_letter_code
_entity_poly.pdbx_strand_id
1 'polypeptide(L)'
;MSDGPSFDQLRTSLLDLSEPMGKRTRAVFYLRTRGGKDDLRVLLEALPNKKDSELMRHELAYVIGQFQDADACPVLEAIVRDVDDDCMVRHEAAEALGAIGDASSIEVLETFAQDDAPEVAETCALALRLVKYKHSSLPAEEGEMDRNPYLSVDPAPAMEKTKSTAELKQILLDTDRSLFDRYRAMFSLRNRNTEDAALALAAAFHDSSALFRHEIAYVMGQMVNPVTVPSLKAVLIDEKEHRMVRHEAAEALGAIGTPECEDILKVYLKDSHQVVRESCEVALDIIDYWAPMK
;
A
#
# COMPACT_ATOMS: atom_id res chain seq x y z
N MET A 1 21.83 23.25 0.11
CA MET A 1 21.30 21.88 0.10
C MET A 1 21.46 21.41 1.52
N SER A 2 20.41 21.41 2.34
CA SER A 2 20.55 20.84 3.68
C SER A 2 20.66 19.33 3.50
N ASP A 3 21.78 18.75 3.92
CA ASP A 3 21.87 17.30 4.06
C ASP A 3 20.67 16.85 4.90
N GLY A 4 19.96 15.82 4.41
CA GLY A 4 18.82 15.25 5.15
C GLY A 4 19.22 14.76 6.55
N PRO A 5 18.25 14.34 7.38
CA PRO A 5 18.55 13.81 8.71
C PRO A 5 19.56 12.66 8.65
N SER A 6 20.44 12.57 9.66
CA SER A 6 21.42 11.50 9.78
C SER A 6 20.74 10.15 10.07
N PHE A 7 21.44 9.04 9.80
CA PHE A 7 20.96 7.71 10.18
C PHE A 7 20.56 7.62 11.66
N ASP A 8 21.39 8.15 12.56
CA ASP A 8 21.11 8.11 14.00
C ASP A 8 19.86 8.90 14.39
N GLN A 9 19.62 10.05 13.73
CA GLN A 9 18.40 10.84 13.93
C GLN A 9 17.16 10.10 13.44
N LEU A 10 17.25 9.43 12.29
CA LEU A 10 16.18 8.64 11.71
C LEU A 10 15.87 7.41 12.57
N ARG A 11 16.90 6.65 12.96
CA ARG A 11 16.79 5.49 13.86
C ARG A 11 16.16 5.89 15.19
N THR A 12 16.63 6.98 15.80
CA THR A 12 16.08 7.46 17.08
C THR A 12 14.62 7.86 16.92
N SER A 13 14.29 8.60 15.87
CA SER A 13 12.91 9.02 15.61
C SER A 13 11.99 7.81 15.40
N LEU A 14 12.40 6.81 14.63
CA LEU A 14 11.59 5.62 14.37
C LEU A 14 11.34 4.79 15.63
N LEU A 15 12.39 4.51 16.42
CA LEU A 15 12.32 3.58 17.54
C LEU A 15 11.72 4.18 18.82
N ASP A 16 11.67 5.51 18.94
CA ASP A 16 11.00 6.18 20.06
C ASP A 16 9.48 6.23 19.83
N LEU A 17 8.75 5.31 20.47
CA LEU A 17 7.29 5.23 20.37
C LEU A 17 6.56 6.47 20.96
N SER A 18 7.26 7.36 21.67
CA SER A 18 6.68 8.60 22.18
C SER A 18 6.72 9.75 21.16
N GLU A 19 7.46 9.60 20.07
CA GLU A 19 7.51 10.59 19.00
C GLU A 19 6.21 10.61 18.17
N PRO A 20 5.80 11.77 17.63
CA PRO A 20 4.58 11.88 16.82
C PRO A 20 4.57 10.95 15.61
N MET A 21 3.40 10.40 15.26
CA MET A 21 3.28 9.40 14.19
C MET A 21 3.87 9.91 12.87
N GLY A 22 3.50 11.12 12.45
CA GLY A 22 4.03 11.74 11.21
C GLY A 22 5.57 11.86 11.19
N LYS A 23 6.21 12.13 12.34
CA LYS A 23 7.68 12.17 12.43
C LYS A 23 8.30 10.79 12.24
N ARG A 24 7.70 9.77 12.85
CA ARG A 24 8.14 8.38 12.74
C ARG A 24 7.95 7.87 11.30
N THR A 25 6.81 8.15 10.69
CA THR A 25 6.51 7.80 9.29
C THR A 25 7.48 8.47 8.31
N ARG A 26 7.77 9.77 8.47
CA ARG A 26 8.83 10.43 7.67
C ARG A 26 10.19 9.75 7.84
N ALA A 27 10.53 9.33 9.06
CA ALA A 27 11.78 8.63 9.28
C ALA A 27 11.86 7.32 8.47
N VAL A 28 10.78 6.54 8.44
CA VAL A 28 10.65 5.33 7.61
C VAL A 28 10.92 5.64 6.13
N PHE A 29 10.27 6.66 5.57
CA PHE A 29 10.46 7.02 4.14
C PHE A 29 11.85 7.61 3.84
N TYR A 30 12.48 8.32 4.77
CA TYR A 30 13.87 8.75 4.63
C TYR A 30 14.84 7.56 4.65
N LEU A 31 14.63 6.58 5.54
CA LEU A 31 15.42 5.33 5.58
C LEU A 31 15.29 4.58 4.26
N ARG A 32 14.08 4.48 3.71
CA ARG A 32 13.84 3.94 2.36
C ARG A 32 14.64 4.66 1.28
N THR A 33 14.59 5.99 1.27
CA THR A 33 15.27 6.83 0.27
C THR A 33 16.79 6.67 0.34
N ARG A 34 17.33 6.45 1.55
CA ARG A 34 18.76 6.17 1.76
C ARG A 34 19.16 4.78 1.28
N GLY A 35 18.31 3.77 1.53
CA GLY A 35 18.43 2.43 0.93
C GLY A 35 19.62 1.59 1.40
N GLY A 36 20.30 1.96 2.49
CA GLY A 36 21.45 1.23 3.01
C GLY A 36 21.05 0.00 3.83
N LYS A 37 22.00 -0.95 4.00
CA LYS A 37 21.78 -2.16 4.80
C LYS A 37 21.43 -1.87 6.27
N ASP A 38 22.03 -0.83 6.85
CA ASP A 38 21.70 -0.42 8.22
C ASP A 38 20.30 0.23 8.29
N ASP A 39 19.86 0.89 7.22
CA ASP A 39 18.49 1.42 7.10
C ASP A 39 17.47 0.28 7.08
N LEU A 40 17.72 -0.78 6.28
CA LEU A 40 16.89 -1.98 6.31
C LEU A 40 16.90 -2.67 7.69
N ARG A 41 18.07 -2.78 8.33
CA ARG A 41 18.20 -3.45 9.63
C ARG A 41 17.35 -2.78 10.71
N VAL A 42 17.30 -1.45 10.76
CA VAL A 42 16.47 -0.74 11.76
C VAL A 42 14.97 -0.90 11.48
N LEU A 43 14.56 -0.96 10.22
CA LEU A 43 13.17 -1.25 9.86
C LEU A 43 12.76 -2.66 10.31
N LEU A 44 13.63 -3.65 10.08
CA LEU A 44 13.45 -5.03 10.54
C LEU A 44 13.49 -5.18 12.08
N GLU A 45 14.21 -4.30 12.78
CA GLU A 45 14.18 -4.20 14.25
C GLU A 45 12.82 -3.70 14.75
N ALA A 46 12.21 -2.74 14.05
CA ALA A 46 10.97 -2.10 14.45
C ALA A 46 9.71 -2.93 14.13
N LEU A 47 9.64 -3.57 12.96
CA LEU A 47 8.43 -4.27 12.46
C LEU A 47 7.83 -5.30 13.46
N PRO A 48 8.61 -6.15 14.16
CA PRO A 48 8.07 -7.13 15.09
C PRO A 48 7.55 -6.55 16.42
N ASN A 49 7.75 -5.25 16.69
CA ASN A 49 7.39 -4.64 17.96
C ASN A 49 5.87 -4.41 18.06
N LYS A 50 5.12 -5.38 18.59
CA LYS A 50 3.67 -5.29 18.82
C LYS A 50 3.21 -4.22 19.84
N LYS A 51 4.13 -3.46 20.45
CA LYS A 51 3.76 -2.27 21.24
C LYS A 51 3.52 -1.04 20.37
N ASP A 52 3.95 -1.10 19.12
CA ASP A 52 3.72 -0.07 18.12
C ASP A 52 2.32 -0.24 17.49
N SER A 53 1.86 0.79 16.77
CA SER A 53 0.55 0.74 16.13
C SER A 53 0.53 -0.17 14.89
N GLU A 54 -0.65 -0.69 14.57
CA GLU A 54 -0.89 -1.48 13.36
C GLU A 54 -0.54 -0.68 12.11
N LEU A 55 -0.84 0.63 12.09
CA LEU A 55 -0.48 1.51 10.98
C LEU A 55 1.04 1.59 10.78
N MET A 56 1.81 1.88 11.83
CA MET A 56 3.27 1.98 11.71
C MET A 56 3.88 0.66 11.26
N ARG A 57 3.38 -0.47 11.78
CA ARG A 57 3.88 -1.81 11.42
C ARG A 57 3.52 -2.19 9.99
N HIS A 58 2.34 -1.81 9.51
CA HIS A 58 1.96 -1.88 8.10
C HIS A 58 2.94 -1.08 7.24
N GLU A 59 3.15 0.21 7.53
CA GLU A 59 4.08 1.07 6.78
C GLU A 59 5.51 0.52 6.74
N LEU A 60 5.97 -0.05 7.86
CA LEU A 60 7.27 -0.71 7.93
C LEU A 60 7.34 -1.90 6.97
N ALA A 61 6.34 -2.78 6.97
CA ALA A 61 6.28 -3.94 6.07
C ALA A 61 6.28 -3.50 4.60
N TYR A 62 5.42 -2.53 4.24
CA TYR A 62 5.36 -1.94 2.91
C TYR A 62 6.75 -1.46 2.47
N VAL A 63 7.37 -0.60 3.28
CA VAL A 63 8.66 0.01 2.96
C VAL A 63 9.78 -1.03 2.88
N ILE A 64 9.81 -2.03 3.76
CA ILE A 64 10.76 -3.14 3.70
C ILE A 64 10.61 -3.90 2.37
N GLY A 65 9.39 -4.16 1.91
CA GLY A 65 9.13 -4.77 0.60
C GLY A 65 9.75 -3.98 -0.56
N GLN A 66 9.74 -2.64 -0.47
CA GLN A 66 10.33 -1.76 -1.48
C GLN A 66 11.88 -1.78 -1.50
N PHE A 67 12.56 -2.31 -0.49
CA PHE A 67 14.01 -2.55 -0.55
C PHE A 67 14.36 -3.70 -1.50
N GLN A 68 13.42 -4.63 -1.72
CA GLN A 68 13.62 -5.83 -2.53
C GLN A 68 14.86 -6.66 -2.12
N ASP A 69 15.17 -6.67 -0.83
CA ASP A 69 16.31 -7.40 -0.26
C ASP A 69 15.81 -8.69 0.43
N ALA A 70 16.28 -9.84 -0.05
CA ALA A 70 15.91 -11.16 0.48
C ALA A 70 16.33 -11.37 1.94
N ASP A 71 17.27 -10.58 2.47
CA ASP A 71 17.63 -10.61 3.90
C ASP A 71 16.43 -10.26 4.81
N ALA A 72 15.38 -9.62 4.27
CA ALA A 72 14.14 -9.29 4.99
C ALA A 72 13.14 -10.46 5.11
N CYS A 73 13.19 -11.45 4.20
CA CYS A 73 12.20 -12.52 4.10
C CYS A 73 11.95 -13.24 5.44
N PRO A 74 12.97 -13.64 6.24
CA PRO A 74 12.73 -14.36 7.49
C PRO A 74 11.86 -13.61 8.50
N VAL A 75 11.98 -12.28 8.57
CA VAL A 75 11.18 -11.45 9.49
C VAL A 75 9.76 -11.31 8.95
N LEU A 76 9.60 -11.03 7.65
CA LEU A 76 8.28 -10.91 7.01
C LEU A 76 7.49 -12.22 7.09
N GLU A 77 8.13 -13.36 6.84
CA GLU A 77 7.52 -14.69 6.99
C GLU A 77 7.05 -14.96 8.42
N ALA A 78 7.81 -14.50 9.43
CA ALA A 78 7.41 -14.61 10.83
C ALA A 78 6.14 -13.79 11.14
N ILE A 79 5.99 -12.60 10.55
CA ILE A 79 4.77 -11.78 10.68
C ILE A 79 3.58 -12.46 10.01
N VAL A 80 3.73 -12.96 8.78
CA VAL A 80 2.63 -13.66 8.07
C VAL A 80 2.14 -14.88 8.88
N ARG A 81 3.08 -15.63 9.50
CA ARG A 81 2.78 -16.82 10.30
C ARG A 81 2.09 -16.55 11.64
N ASP A 82 2.16 -15.33 12.14
CA ASP A 82 1.60 -14.95 13.43
C ASP A 82 0.10 -14.71 13.30
N VAL A 83 -0.70 -15.79 13.36
CA VAL A 83 -2.16 -15.75 13.21
C VAL A 83 -2.89 -14.94 14.29
N ASP A 84 -2.21 -14.65 15.41
CA ASP A 84 -2.73 -13.80 16.49
C ASP A 84 -2.41 -12.30 16.26
N ASP A 85 -1.67 -11.97 15.20
CA ASP A 85 -1.39 -10.60 14.79
C ASP A 85 -2.51 -10.02 13.91
N ASP A 86 -2.52 -8.69 13.80
CA ASP A 86 -3.54 -7.97 13.06
C ASP A 86 -3.43 -8.24 11.54
N CYS A 87 -4.57 -8.49 10.88
CA CYS A 87 -4.60 -8.86 9.46
C CYS A 87 -4.03 -7.78 8.54
N MET A 88 -4.11 -6.50 8.93
CA MET A 88 -3.51 -5.38 8.18
C MET A 88 -1.99 -5.52 8.08
N VAL A 89 -1.35 -5.80 9.21
CA VAL A 89 0.12 -5.97 9.24
C VAL A 89 0.52 -7.25 8.51
N ARG A 90 -0.27 -8.32 8.64
CA ARG A 90 -0.01 -9.62 8.01
C ARG A 90 -0.15 -9.58 6.48
N HIS A 91 -1.17 -8.91 5.94
CA HIS A 91 -1.27 -8.78 4.48
C HIS A 91 -0.10 -7.98 3.93
N GLU A 92 0.28 -6.88 4.59
CA GLU A 92 1.36 -6.02 4.10
C GLU A 92 2.72 -6.75 4.12
N ALA A 93 2.94 -7.60 5.13
CA ALA A 93 4.09 -8.49 5.14
C ALA A 93 4.07 -9.51 4.00
N ALA A 94 2.90 -10.07 3.67
CA ALA A 94 2.75 -11.00 2.54
C ALA A 94 2.96 -10.29 1.19
N GLU A 95 2.48 -9.05 1.03
CA GLU A 95 2.73 -8.23 -0.14
C GLU A 95 4.22 -7.92 -0.30
N ALA A 96 4.89 -7.53 0.79
CA ALA A 96 6.33 -7.28 0.81
C ALA A 96 7.14 -8.50 0.36
N LEU A 97 6.74 -9.72 0.76
CA LEU A 97 7.35 -10.96 0.26
C LEU A 97 7.18 -11.11 -1.27
N GLY A 98 5.99 -10.79 -1.80
CA GLY A 98 5.75 -10.73 -3.24
C GLY A 98 6.60 -9.68 -3.96
N ALA A 99 6.76 -8.50 -3.36
CA ALA A 99 7.57 -7.39 -3.86
C ALA A 99 9.07 -7.72 -3.89
N ILE A 100 9.58 -8.42 -2.88
CA ILE A 100 10.95 -8.97 -2.87
C ILE A 100 11.08 -10.04 -3.94
N GLY A 101 10.14 -10.98 -4.00
CA GLY A 101 10.10 -12.00 -5.05
C GLY A 101 11.07 -13.17 -4.84
N ASP A 102 11.58 -13.38 -3.62
CA ASP A 102 12.46 -14.54 -3.33
C ASP A 102 11.66 -15.85 -3.32
N ALA A 103 12.25 -16.90 -3.90
CA ALA A 103 11.60 -18.20 -4.00
C ALA A 103 11.50 -18.92 -2.64
N SER A 104 12.30 -18.54 -1.63
CA SER A 104 12.23 -19.10 -0.28
C SER A 104 10.86 -18.91 0.37
N SER A 105 10.17 -17.82 0.03
CA SER A 105 8.90 -17.44 0.64
C SER A 105 7.69 -18.13 0.00
N ILE A 106 7.88 -18.94 -1.06
CA ILE A 106 6.79 -19.65 -1.75
C ILE A 106 5.99 -20.53 -0.79
N GLU A 107 6.64 -21.25 0.11
CA GLU A 107 5.95 -22.18 1.02
C GLU A 107 5.04 -21.43 2.01
N VAL A 108 5.49 -20.29 2.54
CA VAL A 108 4.68 -19.42 3.40
C VAL A 108 3.48 -18.88 2.63
N LEU A 109 3.72 -18.33 1.43
CA LEU A 109 2.65 -17.76 0.61
C LEU A 109 1.62 -18.83 0.18
N GLU A 110 2.06 -20.05 -0.13
CA GLU A 110 1.16 -21.17 -0.45
C GLU A 110 0.33 -21.62 0.76
N THR A 111 0.95 -21.66 1.94
CA THR A 111 0.26 -22.03 3.19
C THR A 111 -0.80 -21.00 3.57
N PHE A 112 -0.45 -19.72 3.53
CA PHE A 112 -1.31 -18.62 3.98
C PHE A 112 -2.24 -18.07 2.88
N ALA A 113 -2.19 -18.58 1.65
CA ALA A 113 -3.23 -18.36 0.64
C ALA A 113 -4.59 -19.00 1.01
N GLN A 114 -4.66 -19.73 2.12
CA GLN A 114 -5.88 -20.30 2.70
C GLN A 114 -6.12 -19.79 4.14
N ASP A 115 -5.57 -18.62 4.48
CA ASP A 115 -5.76 -18.02 5.81
C ASP A 115 -7.24 -17.70 6.09
N ASP A 116 -7.63 -17.73 7.36
CA ASP A 116 -8.99 -17.38 7.79
C ASP A 116 -9.30 -15.89 7.58
N ALA A 117 -8.28 -15.02 7.58
CA ALA A 117 -8.42 -13.62 7.22
C ALA A 117 -8.37 -13.46 5.69
N PRO A 118 -9.46 -13.02 5.03
CA PRO A 118 -9.52 -12.89 3.58
C PRO A 118 -8.42 -12.00 3.00
N GLU A 119 -8.06 -10.92 3.68
CA GLU A 119 -7.01 -9.98 3.24
C GLU A 119 -5.66 -10.68 3.13
N VAL A 120 -5.31 -11.52 4.11
CA VAL A 120 -4.05 -12.27 4.12
C VAL A 120 -4.07 -13.35 3.04
N ALA A 121 -5.17 -14.07 2.91
CA ALA A 121 -5.34 -15.12 1.90
C ALA A 121 -5.24 -14.58 0.47
N GLU A 122 -5.96 -13.50 0.18
CA GLU A 122 -5.95 -12.83 -1.12
C GLU A 122 -4.57 -12.27 -1.45
N THR A 123 -3.92 -11.59 -0.50
CA THR A 123 -2.57 -11.05 -0.71
C THR A 123 -1.52 -12.14 -0.90
N CYS A 124 -1.58 -13.23 -0.13
CA CYS A 124 -0.66 -14.36 -0.32
C CYS A 124 -0.82 -14.99 -1.72
N ALA A 125 -2.05 -15.12 -2.22
CA ALA A 125 -2.32 -15.61 -3.57
C ALA A 125 -1.78 -14.67 -4.66
N LEU A 126 -1.93 -13.35 -4.49
CA LEU A 126 -1.36 -12.33 -5.38
C LEU A 126 0.17 -12.37 -5.37
N ALA A 127 0.78 -12.33 -4.19
CA ALA A 127 2.23 -12.37 -3.99
C ALA A 127 2.84 -13.64 -4.56
N LEU A 128 2.22 -14.81 -4.34
CA LEU A 128 2.65 -16.08 -4.93
C LEU A 128 2.66 -16.02 -6.46
N ARG A 129 1.61 -15.43 -7.06
CA ARG A 129 1.52 -15.28 -8.50
C ARG A 129 2.56 -14.29 -9.02
N LEU A 130 2.86 -13.22 -8.29
CA LEU A 130 3.92 -12.27 -8.63
C LEU A 130 5.32 -12.90 -8.54
N VAL A 131 5.61 -13.68 -7.50
CA VAL A 131 6.87 -14.44 -7.37
C VAL A 131 7.01 -15.38 -8.56
N LYS A 132 5.98 -16.19 -8.85
CA LYS A 132 5.98 -17.09 -10.01
C LYS A 132 6.14 -16.34 -11.33
N TYR A 133 5.53 -15.16 -11.47
CA TYR A 133 5.69 -14.30 -12.64
C TYR A 133 7.14 -13.81 -12.80
N LYS A 134 7.78 -13.32 -11.73
CA LYS A 134 9.18 -12.85 -11.73
C LYS A 134 10.19 -13.95 -12.07
N HIS A 135 9.92 -15.18 -11.63
CA HIS A 135 10.77 -16.35 -11.91
C HIS A 135 10.43 -17.08 -13.21
N SER A 136 9.27 -16.80 -13.79
CA SER A 136 8.92 -17.33 -15.11
C SER A 136 9.79 -16.67 -16.18
N SER A 137 10.29 -17.47 -17.13
CA SER A 137 10.75 -16.92 -18.40
C SER A 137 9.50 -16.37 -19.09
N LEU A 138 9.29 -15.04 -19.06
CA LEU A 138 8.14 -14.39 -19.70
C LEU A 138 7.89 -15.05 -21.06
N PRO A 139 6.67 -15.52 -21.36
CA PRO A 139 6.35 -15.95 -22.71
C PRO A 139 6.65 -14.79 -23.65
N ALA A 140 7.23 -15.09 -24.82
CA ALA A 140 7.47 -14.14 -25.91
C ALA A 140 6.16 -13.54 -26.50
N GLU A 141 5.02 -13.72 -25.83
CA GLU A 141 3.66 -13.41 -26.29
C GLU A 141 3.01 -12.23 -25.56
N GLU A 142 3.52 -11.76 -24.42
CA GLU A 142 3.01 -10.51 -23.84
C GLU A 142 3.55 -9.32 -24.64
N GLY A 143 2.63 -8.45 -25.10
CA GLY A 143 2.97 -7.23 -25.83
C GLY A 143 3.75 -6.21 -25.00
N GLU A 144 3.92 -4.99 -25.53
CA GLU A 144 4.54 -3.92 -24.75
C GLU A 144 3.65 -3.56 -23.55
N MET A 145 4.13 -3.89 -22.34
CA MET A 145 3.41 -3.65 -21.09
C MET A 145 3.39 -2.17 -20.74
N ASP A 146 2.31 -1.73 -20.09
CA ASP A 146 2.26 -0.36 -19.59
C ASP A 146 3.33 -0.14 -18.51
N ARG A 147 4.05 0.98 -18.60
CA ARG A 147 5.19 1.23 -17.72
C ARG A 147 4.68 1.87 -16.44
N ASN A 148 5.00 1.29 -15.28
CA ASN A 148 4.77 1.93 -13.99
C ASN A 148 5.59 3.24 -13.90
N PRO A 149 4.94 4.42 -13.83
CA PRO A 149 5.64 5.70 -13.66
C PRO A 149 5.95 6.02 -12.18
N TYR A 150 5.46 5.21 -11.25
CA TYR A 150 5.61 5.38 -9.82
C TYR A 150 6.82 4.60 -9.28
N LEU A 151 7.36 5.07 -8.16
CA LEU A 151 8.46 4.41 -7.46
C LEU A 151 7.89 3.36 -6.48
N SER A 152 7.16 2.37 -6.98
CA SER A 152 6.62 1.26 -6.20
C SER A 152 6.77 -0.06 -6.95
N VAL A 153 6.92 -1.15 -6.22
CA VAL A 153 6.78 -2.50 -6.77
C VAL A 153 5.32 -2.90 -6.67
N ASP A 154 4.66 -3.04 -7.81
CA ASP A 154 3.23 -3.37 -7.84
C ASP A 154 2.99 -4.87 -7.56
N PRO A 155 1.94 -5.23 -6.80
CA PRO A 155 1.48 -6.61 -6.57
C PRO A 155 1.14 -7.41 -7.84
N ALA A 156 0.90 -6.72 -8.96
CA ALA A 156 0.73 -7.34 -10.26
C ALA A 156 1.32 -6.43 -11.36
N PRO A 157 1.92 -7.01 -12.42
CA PRO A 157 2.34 -6.22 -13.57
C PRO A 157 1.12 -5.58 -14.24
N ALA A 158 1.29 -4.40 -14.84
CA ALA A 158 0.24 -3.81 -15.66
C ALA A 158 -0.19 -4.74 -16.82
N MET A 159 -1.28 -4.41 -17.50
CA MET A 159 -1.65 -5.02 -18.78
C MET A 159 -0.94 -4.37 -19.97
N GLU A 160 -1.07 -5.00 -21.14
CA GLU A 160 -0.57 -4.50 -22.42
C GLU A 160 -1.11 -3.10 -22.74
N LYS A 161 -0.25 -2.24 -23.29
CA LYS A 161 -0.61 -0.85 -23.66
C LYS A 161 -1.77 -0.75 -24.64
N THR A 162 -2.03 -1.79 -25.42
CA THR A 162 -3.07 -1.79 -26.47
C THR A 162 -4.49 -1.82 -25.92
N LYS A 163 -4.71 -2.24 -24.67
CA LYS A 163 -6.06 -2.29 -24.09
C LYS A 163 -6.59 -0.88 -23.87
N SER A 164 -7.80 -0.59 -24.30
CA SER A 164 -8.45 0.71 -24.06
C SER A 164 -8.87 0.89 -22.60
N THR A 165 -9.12 2.12 -22.17
CA THR A 165 -9.58 2.40 -20.78
C THR A 165 -10.93 1.73 -20.51
N ALA A 166 -11.78 1.61 -21.54
CA ALA A 166 -13.05 0.90 -21.46
C ALA A 166 -12.85 -0.60 -21.22
N GLU A 167 -11.93 -1.25 -21.93
CA GLU A 167 -11.59 -2.67 -21.71
C GLU A 167 -10.99 -2.90 -20.32
N LEU A 168 -10.09 -2.03 -19.87
CA LEU A 168 -9.52 -2.13 -18.52
C LEU A 168 -10.59 -1.98 -17.45
N LYS A 169 -11.53 -1.04 -17.62
CA LYS A 169 -12.68 -0.88 -16.71
C LYS A 169 -13.54 -2.14 -16.67
N GLN A 170 -13.81 -2.76 -17.83
CA GLN A 170 -14.55 -4.02 -17.88
C GLN A 170 -13.85 -5.11 -17.10
N ILE A 171 -12.53 -5.26 -17.27
CA ILE A 171 -11.74 -6.26 -16.53
C ILE A 171 -11.74 -5.97 -15.03
N LEU A 172 -11.55 -4.70 -14.63
CA LEU A 172 -11.51 -4.27 -13.23
C LEU A 172 -12.80 -4.65 -12.48
N LEU A 173 -13.95 -4.47 -13.12
CA LEU A 173 -15.28 -4.64 -12.53
C LEU A 173 -15.86 -6.06 -12.70
N ASP A 174 -15.17 -6.93 -13.42
CA ASP A 174 -15.61 -8.30 -13.70
C ASP A 174 -15.21 -9.24 -12.54
N THR A 175 -16.15 -9.46 -11.61
CA THR A 175 -15.94 -10.30 -10.41
C THR A 175 -15.76 -11.79 -10.71
N ASP A 176 -16.03 -12.24 -11.94
CA ASP A 176 -15.73 -13.61 -12.38
C ASP A 176 -14.25 -13.79 -12.76
N ARG A 177 -13.48 -12.69 -12.87
CA ARG A 177 -12.03 -12.74 -13.15
C ARG A 177 -11.20 -12.93 -11.90
N SER A 178 -10.01 -13.49 -12.11
CA SER A 178 -9.03 -13.63 -11.03
C SER A 178 -8.62 -12.26 -10.47
N LEU A 179 -8.44 -12.17 -9.15
CA LEU A 179 -8.02 -10.94 -8.49
C LEU A 179 -6.73 -10.38 -9.11
N PHE A 180 -5.79 -11.25 -9.47
CA PHE A 180 -4.56 -10.85 -10.17
C PHE A 180 -4.84 -10.09 -11.47
N ASP A 181 -5.71 -10.59 -12.35
CA ASP A 181 -6.03 -9.89 -13.61
C ASP A 181 -6.72 -8.54 -13.35
N ARG A 182 -7.55 -8.48 -12.32
CA ARG A 182 -8.21 -7.22 -11.91
C ARG A 182 -7.19 -6.21 -11.38
N TYR A 183 -6.19 -6.65 -10.62
CA TYR A 183 -5.04 -5.84 -10.21
C TYR A 183 -4.20 -5.38 -11.41
N ARG A 184 -3.94 -6.23 -12.41
CA ARG A 184 -3.23 -5.81 -13.65
C ARG A 184 -3.98 -4.68 -14.34
N ALA A 185 -5.31 -4.75 -14.41
CA ALA A 185 -6.14 -3.68 -14.98
C ALA A 185 -6.12 -2.41 -14.13
N MET A 186 -6.18 -2.57 -12.80
CA MET A 186 -6.08 -1.48 -11.83
C MET A 186 -4.80 -0.66 -12.04
N PHE A 187 -3.63 -1.31 -12.10
CA PHE A 187 -2.36 -0.62 -12.29
C PHE A 187 -2.23 0.01 -13.68
N SER A 188 -2.79 -0.60 -14.73
CA SER A 188 -2.88 0.06 -16.05
C SER A 188 -3.76 1.30 -16.04
N LEU A 189 -4.87 1.32 -15.27
CA LEU A 189 -5.70 2.51 -15.12
C LEU A 189 -4.96 3.60 -14.33
N ARG A 190 -4.29 3.23 -13.24
CA ARG A 190 -3.45 4.13 -12.45
C ARG A 190 -2.37 4.79 -13.32
N ASN A 191 -1.62 4.00 -14.09
CA ASN A 191 -0.52 4.49 -14.92
C ASN A 191 -0.96 5.53 -15.96
N ARG A 192 -2.22 5.48 -16.42
CA ARG A 192 -2.79 6.46 -17.36
C ARG A 192 -3.09 7.80 -16.69
N ASN A 193 -3.54 7.75 -15.44
CA ASN A 193 -3.93 8.91 -14.65
C ASN A 193 -4.83 9.93 -15.40
N THR A 194 -5.73 9.45 -16.24
CA THR A 194 -6.75 10.30 -16.90
C THR A 194 -8.03 10.34 -16.05
N GLU A 195 -8.88 11.32 -16.30
CA GLU A 195 -10.18 11.43 -15.62
C GLU A 195 -11.04 10.17 -15.80
N ASP A 196 -11.14 9.65 -17.03
CA ASP A 196 -11.87 8.40 -17.31
C ASP A 196 -11.28 7.20 -16.56
N ALA A 197 -9.96 7.13 -16.40
CA ALA A 197 -9.30 6.05 -15.67
C ALA A 197 -9.55 6.16 -14.16
N ALA A 198 -9.49 7.38 -13.61
CA ALA A 198 -9.83 7.67 -12.21
C ALA A 198 -11.29 7.31 -11.90
N LEU A 199 -12.22 7.66 -12.78
CA LEU A 199 -13.64 7.30 -12.64
C LEU A 199 -13.91 5.80 -12.83
N ALA A 200 -13.09 5.11 -13.64
CA ALA A 200 -13.15 3.66 -13.74
C ALA A 200 -12.73 2.98 -12.43
N LEU A 201 -11.63 3.45 -11.81
CA LEU A 201 -11.19 3.00 -10.49
C LEU A 201 -12.25 3.28 -9.42
N ALA A 202 -12.87 4.45 -9.42
CA ALA A 202 -13.91 4.81 -8.43
C ALA A 202 -15.13 3.87 -8.46
N ALA A 203 -15.46 3.32 -9.63
CA ALA A 203 -16.56 2.37 -9.77
C ALA A 203 -16.30 1.02 -9.07
N ALA A 204 -15.05 0.73 -8.69
CA ALA A 204 -14.66 -0.53 -8.07
C ALA A 204 -14.82 -0.56 -6.54
N PHE A 205 -15.16 0.57 -5.88
CA PHE A 205 -15.42 0.61 -4.43
C PHE A 205 -16.68 -0.18 -3.99
N HIS A 206 -17.38 -0.85 -4.91
CA HIS A 206 -18.51 -1.72 -4.58
C HIS A 206 -18.14 -3.20 -4.59
N ASP A 207 -16.86 -3.53 -4.78
CA ASP A 207 -16.37 -4.89 -4.69
C ASP A 207 -16.55 -5.47 -3.29
N SER A 208 -16.68 -6.80 -3.16
CA SER A 208 -16.80 -7.46 -1.86
C SER A 208 -15.47 -7.57 -1.11
N SER A 209 -14.33 -7.68 -1.81
CA SER A 209 -13.00 -7.79 -1.21
C SER A 209 -12.56 -6.45 -0.61
N ALA A 210 -12.32 -6.44 0.70
CA ALA A 210 -11.76 -5.28 1.38
C ALA A 210 -10.33 -4.98 0.91
N LEU A 211 -9.54 -6.00 0.63
CA LEU A 211 -8.19 -5.85 0.05
C LEU A 211 -8.26 -5.14 -1.31
N PHE A 212 -9.17 -5.55 -2.20
CA PHE A 212 -9.30 -4.92 -3.50
C PHE A 212 -9.73 -3.45 -3.38
N ARG A 213 -10.70 -3.13 -2.50
CA ARG A 213 -11.13 -1.73 -2.28
C ARG A 213 -10.02 -0.89 -1.64
N HIS A 214 -9.23 -1.46 -0.74
CA HIS A 214 -8.03 -0.84 -0.17
C HIS A 214 -7.06 -0.46 -1.30
N GLU A 215 -6.72 -1.40 -2.18
CA GLU A 215 -5.80 -1.14 -3.29
C GLU A 215 -6.31 -0.06 -4.24
N ILE A 216 -7.63 -0.01 -4.49
CA ILE A 216 -8.24 1.09 -5.28
C ILE A 216 -7.95 2.45 -4.64
N ALA A 217 -8.09 2.58 -3.33
CA ALA A 217 -7.77 3.82 -2.63
C ALA A 217 -6.26 4.14 -2.71
N TYR A 218 -5.39 3.14 -2.53
CA TYR A 218 -3.95 3.28 -2.64
C TYR A 218 -3.53 3.85 -4.00
N VAL A 219 -3.98 3.24 -5.10
CA VAL A 219 -3.62 3.71 -6.44
C VAL A 219 -4.20 5.10 -6.75
N MET A 220 -5.35 5.46 -6.17
CA MET A 220 -5.89 6.82 -6.28
C MET A 220 -5.05 7.84 -5.53
N GLY A 221 -4.49 7.47 -4.37
CA GLY A 221 -3.51 8.27 -3.64
C GLY A 221 -2.27 8.51 -4.48
N GLN A 222 -1.73 7.46 -5.12
CA GLN A 222 -0.59 7.58 -6.04
C GLN A 222 -0.89 8.48 -7.25
N MET A 223 -2.12 8.44 -7.78
CA MET A 223 -2.54 9.27 -8.90
C MET A 223 -2.57 10.77 -8.56
N VAL A 224 -2.83 11.13 -7.30
CA VAL A 224 -2.99 12.52 -6.84
C VAL A 224 -3.99 13.28 -7.73
N ASN A 225 -5.04 12.60 -8.18
CA ASN A 225 -6.02 13.15 -9.13
C ASN A 225 -7.27 13.65 -8.39
N PRO A 226 -7.54 14.97 -8.35
CA PRO A 226 -8.65 15.51 -7.55
C PRO A 226 -10.05 14.99 -7.92
N VAL A 227 -10.24 14.41 -9.11
CA VAL A 227 -11.55 13.83 -9.48
C VAL A 227 -11.95 12.64 -8.60
N THR A 228 -10.99 11.99 -7.91
CA THR A 228 -11.25 10.85 -7.02
C THR A 228 -11.68 11.27 -5.61
N VAL A 229 -11.55 12.56 -5.26
CA VAL A 229 -11.87 13.07 -3.90
C VAL A 229 -13.29 12.72 -3.47
N PRO A 230 -14.35 12.87 -4.28
CA PRO A 230 -15.70 12.51 -3.87
C PRO A 230 -15.85 11.03 -3.49
N SER A 231 -15.21 10.12 -4.23
CA SER A 231 -15.24 8.68 -3.91
C SER A 231 -14.42 8.33 -2.68
N LEU A 232 -13.21 8.87 -2.53
CA LEU A 232 -12.36 8.62 -1.36
C LEU A 232 -13.01 9.17 -0.08
N LYS A 233 -13.64 10.34 -0.18
CA LYS A 233 -14.43 10.91 0.91
C LYS A 233 -15.61 10.00 1.27
N ALA A 234 -16.35 9.48 0.29
CA ALA A 234 -17.47 8.57 0.55
C ALA A 234 -17.01 7.28 1.29
N VAL A 235 -15.83 6.77 0.95
CA VAL A 235 -15.21 5.62 1.63
C VAL A 235 -14.82 5.97 3.07
N LEU A 236 -14.12 7.09 3.29
CA LEU A 236 -13.71 7.50 4.64
C LEU A 236 -14.89 7.71 5.58
N ILE A 237 -16.00 8.27 5.09
CA ILE A 237 -17.18 8.57 5.92
C ILE A 237 -18.05 7.36 6.25
N ASP A 238 -17.95 6.26 5.49
CA ASP A 238 -18.78 5.08 5.71
C ASP A 238 -18.28 4.30 6.93
N GLU A 239 -18.98 4.43 8.06
CA GLU A 239 -18.66 3.71 9.29
C GLU A 239 -18.83 2.18 9.17
N LYS A 240 -19.49 1.69 8.11
CA LYS A 240 -19.62 0.24 7.83
C LYS A 240 -18.49 -0.30 6.95
N GLU A 241 -17.71 0.59 6.33
CA GLU A 241 -16.58 0.19 5.52
C GLU A 241 -15.46 -0.37 6.41
N HIS A 242 -14.74 -1.35 5.86
CA HIS A 242 -13.63 -2.00 6.53
C HIS A 242 -12.54 -0.97 6.87
N ARG A 243 -12.03 -1.01 8.11
CA ARG A 243 -11.05 -0.03 8.61
C ARG A 243 -9.80 0.09 7.74
N MET A 244 -9.43 -0.99 7.05
CA MET A 244 -8.31 -1.03 6.10
C MET A 244 -8.55 -0.09 4.91
N VAL A 245 -9.73 -0.21 4.30
CA VAL A 245 -10.13 0.64 3.17
C VAL A 245 -10.26 2.10 3.60
N ARG A 246 -10.75 2.34 4.83
CA ARG A 246 -10.91 3.70 5.38
C ARG A 246 -9.57 4.39 5.67
N HIS A 247 -8.55 3.68 6.19
CA HIS A 247 -7.23 4.28 6.38
C HIS A 247 -6.62 4.68 5.04
N GLU A 248 -6.73 3.79 4.04
CA GLU A 248 -6.10 4.03 2.74
C GLU A 248 -6.77 5.19 2.01
N ALA A 249 -8.09 5.33 2.17
CA ALA A 249 -8.80 6.52 1.72
C ALA A 249 -8.34 7.80 2.42
N ALA A 250 -8.05 7.75 3.73
CA ALA A 250 -7.50 8.90 4.46
C ALA A 250 -6.11 9.29 3.94
N GLU A 251 -5.23 8.32 3.70
CA GLU A 251 -3.88 8.58 3.17
C GLU A 251 -3.94 9.14 1.75
N ALA A 252 -4.80 8.57 0.89
CA ALA A 252 -5.02 9.06 -0.47
C ALA A 252 -5.56 10.50 -0.48
N LEU A 253 -6.49 10.85 0.43
CA LEU A 253 -6.95 12.24 0.61
C LEU A 253 -5.80 13.15 1.08
N GLY A 254 -4.93 12.67 1.95
CA GLY A 254 -3.71 13.37 2.38
C GLY A 254 -2.77 13.68 1.22
N ALA A 255 -2.51 12.69 0.37
CA ALA A 255 -1.68 12.84 -0.82
C ALA A 255 -2.26 13.87 -1.81
N ILE A 256 -3.58 13.89 -1.99
CA ILE A 256 -4.28 14.86 -2.86
C ILE A 256 -4.26 16.28 -2.27
N GLY A 257 -4.51 16.42 -0.97
CA GLY A 257 -4.25 17.66 -0.22
C GLY A 257 -5.07 18.89 -0.63
N THR A 258 -6.28 18.72 -1.19
CA THR A 258 -7.19 19.86 -1.41
C THR A 258 -7.76 20.36 -0.07
N PRO A 259 -8.27 21.61 0.02
CA PRO A 259 -8.92 22.10 1.24
C PRO A 259 -10.06 21.20 1.72
N GLU A 260 -10.81 20.59 0.80
CA GLU A 260 -11.86 19.62 1.14
C GLU A 260 -11.28 18.34 1.77
N CYS A 261 -10.10 17.88 1.32
CA CYS A 261 -9.39 16.76 1.94
C CYS A 261 -8.96 17.12 3.37
N GLU A 262 -8.34 18.29 3.56
CA GLU A 262 -7.91 18.75 4.89
C GLU A 262 -9.09 18.84 5.87
N ASP A 263 -10.23 19.39 5.42
CA ASP A 263 -11.44 19.52 6.24
C ASP A 263 -12.00 18.17 6.68
N ILE A 264 -12.08 17.18 5.78
CA ILE A 264 -12.61 15.86 6.14
C ILE A 264 -11.65 15.08 7.03
N LEU A 265 -10.33 15.15 6.79
CA LEU A 265 -9.33 14.46 7.62
C LEU A 265 -9.37 14.95 9.08
N LYS A 266 -9.58 16.27 9.29
CA LYS A 266 -9.74 16.85 10.64
C LYS A 266 -10.94 16.29 11.40
N VAL A 267 -12.02 15.93 10.69
CA VAL A 267 -13.20 15.30 11.31
C VAL A 267 -12.85 13.92 11.85
N TYR A 268 -12.07 13.14 11.10
CA TYR A 268 -11.75 11.74 11.42
C TYR A 268 -10.51 11.52 12.30
N LEU A 269 -9.86 12.60 12.76
CA LEU A 269 -8.88 12.55 13.87
C LEU A 269 -9.45 11.96 15.18
N LYS A 270 -10.78 11.85 15.29
CA LYS A 270 -11.49 11.28 16.44
C LYS A 270 -12.25 10.00 16.10
N ASP A 271 -11.95 9.35 14.99
CA ASP A 271 -12.58 8.08 14.59
C ASP A 271 -12.47 7.02 15.70
N SER A 272 -13.38 6.06 15.72
CA SER A 272 -13.34 4.95 16.68
C SER A 272 -12.15 4.02 16.44
N HIS A 273 -11.73 3.83 15.18
CA HIS A 273 -10.59 2.99 14.81
C HIS A 273 -9.28 3.76 14.92
N GLN A 274 -8.31 3.18 15.61
CA GLN A 274 -6.99 3.79 15.78
C GLN A 274 -6.28 4.04 14.46
N VAL A 275 -6.26 3.04 13.56
CA VAL A 275 -5.65 3.16 12.24
C VAL A 275 -6.19 4.35 11.43
N VAL A 276 -7.51 4.61 11.47
CA VAL A 276 -8.11 5.73 10.73
C VAL A 276 -7.68 7.07 11.33
N ARG A 277 -7.65 7.18 12.68
CA ARG A 277 -7.18 8.41 13.35
C ARG A 277 -5.72 8.72 13.00
N GLU A 278 -4.87 7.70 13.07
CA GLU A 278 -3.44 7.83 12.82
C GLU A 278 -3.16 8.15 11.34
N SER A 279 -3.86 7.52 10.40
CA SER A 279 -3.73 7.88 8.98
C SER A 279 -4.22 9.30 8.70
N CYS A 280 -5.28 9.78 9.36
CA CYS A 280 -5.66 11.20 9.29
C CYS A 280 -4.59 12.14 9.88
N GLU A 281 -3.93 11.76 10.97
CA GLU A 281 -2.81 12.52 11.56
C GLU A 281 -1.64 12.61 10.57
N VAL A 282 -1.22 11.48 10.01
CA VAL A 282 -0.13 11.39 9.02
C VAL A 282 -0.49 12.18 7.75
N ALA A 283 -1.71 12.01 7.24
CA ALA A 283 -2.20 12.73 6.06
C ALA A 283 -2.19 14.25 6.24
N LEU A 284 -2.60 14.75 7.41
CA LEU A 284 -2.57 16.19 7.72
C LEU A 284 -1.14 16.70 7.86
N ASP A 285 -0.24 15.92 8.48
CA ASP A 285 1.19 16.25 8.57
C ASP A 285 1.85 16.32 7.18
N ILE A 286 1.47 15.45 6.25
CA ILE A 286 1.90 15.49 4.84
C ILE A 286 1.39 16.77 4.17
N ILE A 287 0.10 17.12 4.32
CA ILE A 287 -0.46 18.35 3.76
C ILE A 287 0.29 19.58 4.29
N ASP A 288 0.54 19.64 5.59
CA ASP A 288 1.25 20.75 6.24
C ASP A 288 2.71 20.83 5.77
N TYR A 289 3.39 19.70 5.58
CA TYR A 289 4.77 19.65 5.12
C TYR A 289 4.93 20.19 3.68
N TRP A 290 3.97 19.90 2.81
CA TRP A 290 3.98 20.35 1.40
C TRP A 290 3.26 21.68 1.17
N ALA A 291 2.57 22.22 2.17
CA ALA A 291 1.94 23.51 2.07
C ALA A 291 2.99 24.59 1.75
N PRO A 292 2.75 25.49 0.76
CA PRO A 292 3.60 26.65 0.59
C PRO A 292 3.59 27.42 1.90
N MET A 293 4.79 27.76 2.43
CA MET A 293 4.93 28.52 3.69
C MET A 293 3.93 29.69 3.70
N LYS A 294 2.93 29.60 4.57
CA LYS A 294 1.88 30.62 4.75
C LYS A 294 2.47 31.89 5.37
#